data_AF-A0A2V6TZL6-F1
#
_entry.id   AF-A0A2V6TZL6-F1
#
_cell.length_a   1.000
_cell.length_b   1.000
_cell.length_c   1.000
_cell.angle_alpha   90.00
_cell.angle_beta   90.00
_cell.angle_gamma   90.00
#
_symmetry.space_group_name_H-M   'P 1'
#
loop_
_entity.id
_entity.type
_entity.pdbx_description
1 polymer ?
#
loop_
_entity_poly.entity_id
_entity_poly.type
_entity_poly.pdbx_seq_one_letter_code
_entity_poly.pdbx_strand_id
1 'polypeptide(L)'
;MLDFYRRPATMTSGGEHARMLDAVPRDLAGMTRVVQSLLLHEHWAPAYGVTLPDKRRSESHIRPASRMLDRLLSIDDRPLTAARPVDARLVGVCRHFTVLLVAMLRAQGVPARARCGFGAYFKPGHFEDHWVCEYWNAMDGRWVLVDAQIDDVQRAKVQPDFDLLDVPRDRFVIAGDAWARCRAGDADPSTFGIFDMRGLWFVAGNLLRDLAALNNMEMLPWDVWGAMIRPDEALGDDRLALFDRLSTITRAPDAAFAELRALYEGNEDLRVPATVFNKVLNRPEAVEVIR
;
A
#
# COMPACT_ATOMS: atom_id res chain seq x y z
N MET A 1 6.92 -8.51 -17.75
CA MET A 1 6.43 -7.61 -16.69
C MET A 1 5.06 -8.05 -16.16
N LEU A 2 3.99 -8.13 -16.96
CA LEU A 2 2.67 -8.54 -16.46
C LEU A 2 2.68 -9.90 -15.73
N ASP A 3 3.41 -10.89 -16.24
CA ASP A 3 3.54 -12.19 -15.57
C ASP A 3 4.20 -12.11 -14.18
N PHE A 4 5.10 -11.14 -13.96
CA PHE A 4 5.70 -10.90 -12.65
C PHE A 4 4.66 -10.41 -11.65
N TYR A 5 3.78 -9.50 -12.08
CA TYR A 5 2.69 -8.97 -11.24
C TYR A 5 1.46 -9.86 -11.18
N ARG A 6 1.40 -10.94 -11.97
CA ARG A 6 0.34 -11.96 -11.91
C ARG A 6 0.56 -12.96 -10.78
N ARG A 7 1.81 -13.23 -10.41
CA ARG A 7 2.16 -14.28 -9.45
C ARG A 7 2.05 -13.78 -8.02
N PRO A 8 1.42 -14.53 -7.10
CA PRO A 8 1.54 -14.25 -5.67
C PRO A 8 3.02 -14.20 -5.27
N ALA A 9 3.35 -13.25 -4.40
CA ALA A 9 4.70 -13.04 -3.89
C ALA A 9 4.68 -12.99 -2.36
N THR A 10 5.84 -12.82 -1.72
CA THR A 10 5.99 -12.89 -0.27
C THR A 10 4.90 -12.18 0.54
N MET A 11 4.56 -10.92 0.21
CA MET A 11 3.56 -10.16 0.96
C MET A 11 2.11 -10.43 0.52
N THR A 12 1.90 -11.01 -0.67
CA THR A 12 0.59 -11.16 -1.31
C THR A 12 0.20 -12.63 -1.51
N SER A 13 1.01 -13.56 -1.01
CA SER A 13 0.70 -14.98 -0.97
C SER A 13 -0.34 -15.26 0.11
N GLY A 14 -1.36 -16.04 -0.24
CA GLY A 14 -2.30 -16.58 0.73
C GLY A 14 -1.72 -17.72 1.58
N GLY A 15 -0.54 -18.25 1.23
CA GLY A 15 0.02 -19.44 1.87
C GLY A 15 -0.98 -20.60 1.82
N GLU A 16 -1.25 -21.21 2.98
CA GLU A 16 -2.25 -22.29 3.13
C GLU A 16 -3.68 -21.84 2.77
N HIS A 17 -3.96 -20.53 2.84
CA HIS A 17 -5.26 -19.94 2.53
C HIS A 17 -5.45 -19.55 1.07
N ALA A 18 -4.51 -19.90 0.17
CA ALA A 18 -4.55 -19.48 -1.24
C ALA A 18 -5.87 -19.84 -1.95
N ARG A 19 -6.48 -20.98 -1.63
CA ARG A 19 -7.79 -21.39 -2.18
C ARG A 19 -8.94 -20.46 -1.77
N MET A 20 -8.86 -19.85 -0.58
CA MET A 20 -9.88 -18.91 -0.12
C MET A 20 -9.81 -17.59 -0.89
N LEU A 21 -8.60 -17.17 -1.29
CA LEU A 21 -8.41 -15.99 -2.14
C LEU A 21 -8.92 -16.23 -3.57
N ASP A 22 -8.79 -17.44 -4.10
CA ASP A 22 -9.32 -17.78 -5.44
C ASP A 22 -10.86 -17.84 -5.45
N ALA A 23 -11.49 -18.18 -4.32
CA ALA A 23 -12.94 -18.33 -4.19
C ALA A 23 -13.74 -17.02 -4.05
N VAL A 24 -13.09 -15.85 -4.02
CA VAL A 24 -13.77 -14.55 -3.96
C VAL A 24 -14.40 -14.17 -5.32
N PRO A 25 -15.29 -13.16 -5.40
CA PRO A 25 -15.86 -12.72 -6.68
C PRO A 25 -14.78 -12.36 -7.70
N ARG A 26 -15.06 -12.57 -8.99
CA ARG A 26 -14.13 -12.26 -10.08
C ARG A 26 -14.19 -10.80 -10.54
N ASP A 27 -15.26 -10.10 -10.20
CA ASP A 27 -15.41 -8.67 -10.49
C ASP A 27 -14.74 -7.81 -9.40
N LEU A 28 -14.13 -6.71 -9.83
CA LEU A 28 -13.36 -5.82 -8.97
C LEU A 28 -14.20 -5.20 -7.84
N ALA A 29 -15.46 -4.86 -8.13
CA ALA A 29 -16.39 -4.31 -7.14
C ALA A 29 -16.69 -5.34 -6.04
N GLY A 30 -16.92 -6.60 -6.43
CA GLY A 30 -17.11 -7.73 -5.53
C GLY A 30 -15.89 -7.99 -4.66
N MET A 31 -14.68 -8.04 -5.24
CA MET A 31 -13.44 -8.17 -4.47
C MET A 31 -13.27 -7.03 -3.46
N THR A 32 -13.52 -5.79 -3.88
CA THR A 32 -13.40 -4.62 -3.02
C THR A 32 -14.37 -4.69 -1.84
N ARG A 33 -15.64 -5.07 -2.07
CA ARG A 33 -16.61 -5.31 -1.00
C ARG A 33 -16.16 -6.41 -0.04
N VAL A 34 -15.55 -7.49 -0.56
CA VAL A 34 -14.95 -8.53 0.29
C VAL A 34 -13.88 -7.91 1.17
N VAL A 35 -12.87 -7.24 0.61
CA VAL A 35 -11.78 -6.59 1.38
C VAL A 35 -12.33 -5.67 2.48
N GLN A 36 -13.30 -4.81 2.14
CA GLN A 36 -13.95 -3.89 3.09
C GLN A 36 -14.70 -4.62 4.22
N SER A 37 -15.21 -5.81 3.95
CA SER A 37 -15.88 -6.66 4.96
C SER A 37 -14.91 -7.45 5.84
N LEU A 38 -13.63 -7.55 5.47
CA LEU A 38 -12.60 -8.28 6.22
C LEU A 38 -11.74 -7.37 7.10
N LEU A 39 -11.60 -6.10 6.73
CA LEU A 39 -10.69 -5.15 7.38
C LEU A 39 -11.42 -3.99 8.05
N LEU A 40 -10.80 -3.48 9.12
CA LEU A 40 -11.17 -2.24 9.78
C LEU A 40 -9.94 -1.34 9.89
N HIS A 41 -10.00 -0.15 9.30
CA HIS A 41 -8.89 0.79 9.38
C HIS A 41 -8.81 1.38 10.80
N GLU A 42 -7.65 1.31 11.44
CA GLU A 42 -7.53 1.60 12.89
C GLU A 42 -7.92 3.03 13.26
N HIS A 43 -7.62 4.00 12.39
CA HIS A 43 -7.97 5.42 12.59
C HIS A 43 -9.42 5.74 12.20
N TRP A 44 -10.10 4.84 11.48
CA TRP A 44 -11.51 4.99 11.14
C TRP A 44 -12.44 4.22 12.08
N ALA A 45 -11.92 3.32 12.93
CA ALA A 45 -12.72 2.52 13.87
C ALA A 45 -13.78 3.32 14.66
N PRO A 46 -13.52 4.55 15.15
CA PRO A 46 -14.54 5.36 15.83
C PRO A 46 -15.76 5.69 14.94
N ALA A 47 -15.58 5.86 13.63
CA ALA A 47 -16.68 6.12 12.69
C ALA A 47 -17.63 4.92 12.55
N TYR A 48 -17.19 3.73 12.96
CA TYR A 48 -18.00 2.51 13.02
C TYR A 48 -18.47 2.18 14.45
N GLY A 49 -18.32 3.12 15.40
CA GLY A 49 -18.70 2.90 16.80
C GLY A 49 -17.76 1.96 17.57
N VAL A 50 -16.56 1.70 17.05
CA VAL A 50 -15.59 0.79 17.67
C VAL A 50 -14.48 1.55 18.37
N THR A 51 -14.27 1.25 19.65
CA THR A 51 -13.07 1.66 20.40
C THR A 51 -12.09 0.49 20.41
N LEU A 52 -10.94 0.66 19.76
CA LEU A 52 -9.95 -0.41 19.61
C LEU A 52 -9.05 -0.52 20.86
N PRO A 53 -9.00 -1.69 21.52
CA PRO A 53 -8.01 -1.94 22.55
C PRO A 53 -6.62 -2.17 21.92
N ASP A 54 -5.55 -1.90 22.67
CA ASP A 54 -4.16 -1.96 22.17
C ASP A 54 -3.80 -3.33 21.56
N LYS A 55 -4.30 -4.42 22.14
CA LYS A 55 -4.10 -5.77 21.62
C LYS A 55 -4.66 -5.96 20.20
N ARG A 56 -5.71 -5.22 19.82
CA ARG A 56 -6.25 -5.25 18.45
C ARG A 56 -5.45 -4.32 17.55
N ARG A 57 -4.95 -3.19 18.04
CA ARG A 57 -4.08 -2.28 17.27
C ARG A 57 -2.80 -2.94 16.80
N SER A 58 -2.25 -3.89 17.57
CA SER A 58 -1.05 -4.61 17.16
C SER A 58 -1.24 -5.48 15.90
N GLU A 59 -2.49 -5.77 15.49
CA GLU A 59 -2.79 -6.45 14.22
C GLU A 59 -2.32 -5.63 13.00
N SER A 60 -2.25 -4.30 13.12
CA SER A 60 -1.76 -3.42 12.07
C SER A 60 -0.27 -3.62 11.74
N HIS A 61 0.48 -4.34 12.59
CA HIS A 61 1.87 -4.69 12.34
C HIS A 61 2.06 -5.99 11.52
N ILE A 62 0.98 -6.63 11.10
CA ILE A 62 1.04 -7.85 10.29
C ILE A 62 1.39 -7.51 8.84
N ARG A 63 2.53 -8.03 8.34
CA ARG A 63 2.98 -7.76 6.97
C ARG A 63 2.34 -8.69 5.93
N PRO A 64 2.56 -10.02 5.91
CA PRO A 64 2.12 -10.82 4.77
C PRO A 64 0.62 -11.10 4.79
N ALA A 65 0.00 -11.19 3.61
CA ALA A 65 -1.42 -11.51 3.45
C ALA A 65 -1.80 -12.84 4.13
N SER A 66 -0.98 -13.89 4.04
CA SER A 66 -1.28 -15.16 4.72
C SER A 66 -1.41 -15.00 6.24
N ARG A 67 -0.57 -14.15 6.87
CA ARG A 67 -0.60 -13.89 8.32
C ARG A 67 -1.79 -13.02 8.70
N MET A 68 -2.21 -12.12 7.80
CA MET A 68 -3.48 -11.40 7.95
C MET A 68 -4.65 -12.39 7.94
N LEU A 69 -4.64 -13.35 7.02
CA LEU A 69 -5.67 -14.38 6.90
C LEU A 69 -5.66 -15.33 8.12
N ASP A 70 -4.49 -15.78 8.60
CA ASP A 70 -4.35 -16.54 9.85
C ASP A 70 -5.04 -15.81 11.01
N ARG A 71 -4.71 -14.52 11.18
CA ARG A 71 -5.25 -13.72 12.28
C ARG A 71 -6.76 -13.50 12.12
N LEU A 72 -7.21 -13.15 10.92
CA LEU A 72 -8.61 -12.94 10.59
C LEU A 72 -9.45 -14.19 10.90
N LEU A 73 -8.99 -15.36 10.43
CA LEU A 73 -9.70 -16.64 10.62
C LEU A 73 -9.64 -17.12 12.07
N SER A 74 -8.60 -16.73 12.83
CA SER A 74 -8.56 -17.00 14.28
C SER A 74 -9.59 -16.20 15.09
N ILE A 75 -10.04 -15.07 14.56
CA ILE A 75 -11.11 -14.24 15.15
C ILE A 75 -12.47 -14.77 14.71
N ASP A 76 -12.60 -15.09 13.42
CA ASP A 76 -13.83 -15.56 12.80
C ASP A 76 -13.53 -16.40 11.54
N ASP A 77 -13.81 -17.70 11.62
CA ASP A 77 -13.42 -18.72 10.64
C ASP A 77 -14.35 -18.83 9.42
N ARG A 78 -15.37 -17.97 9.32
CA ARG A 78 -16.28 -17.96 8.17
C ARG A 78 -15.53 -17.73 6.85
N PRO A 79 -16.09 -18.16 5.70
CA PRO A 79 -15.49 -17.86 4.39
C PRO A 79 -15.18 -16.37 4.20
N LEU A 80 -14.20 -16.03 3.36
CA LEU A 80 -13.85 -14.62 3.08
C LEU A 80 -15.02 -13.85 2.45
N THR A 81 -15.87 -14.54 1.69
CA THR A 81 -17.07 -13.97 1.04
C THR A 81 -18.22 -13.68 2.01
N ALA A 82 -18.18 -14.23 3.23
CA ALA A 82 -19.17 -13.95 4.25
C ALA A 82 -18.77 -12.69 5.03
N ALA A 83 -19.62 -11.65 4.95
CA ALA A 83 -19.40 -10.41 5.66
C ALA A 83 -19.24 -10.65 7.18
N ARG A 84 -18.28 -9.94 7.78
CA ARG A 84 -18.03 -9.98 9.22
C ARG A 84 -18.61 -8.75 9.91
N PRO A 85 -19.14 -8.90 11.15
CA PRO A 85 -19.43 -7.75 11.98
C PRO A 85 -18.13 -6.97 12.23
N VAL A 86 -18.24 -5.66 12.45
CA VAL A 86 -17.09 -4.74 12.45
C VAL A 86 -16.04 -5.14 13.49
N ASP A 87 -16.47 -5.64 14.65
CA ASP A 87 -15.61 -6.10 15.74
C ASP A 87 -14.84 -7.39 15.41
N ALA A 88 -15.31 -8.19 14.45
CA ALA A 88 -14.64 -9.40 13.98
C ALA A 88 -13.76 -9.18 12.72
N ARG A 89 -13.70 -7.95 12.20
CA ARG A 89 -12.78 -7.59 11.10
C ARG A 89 -11.36 -7.44 11.63
N LEU A 90 -10.37 -7.80 10.82
CA LEU A 90 -8.95 -7.60 11.15
C LEU A 90 -8.62 -6.10 11.15
N VAL A 91 -7.93 -5.63 12.19
CA VAL A 91 -7.49 -4.23 12.26
C VAL A 91 -6.25 -4.03 11.40
N GLY A 92 -6.26 -2.99 10.58
CA GLY A 92 -5.13 -2.63 9.73
C GLY A 92 -5.14 -1.15 9.33
N VAL A 93 -4.36 -0.84 8.30
CA VAL A 93 -4.26 0.48 7.66
C VAL A 93 -4.39 0.36 6.15
N CYS A 94 -4.42 1.48 5.41
CA CYS A 94 -4.56 1.54 3.93
C CYS A 94 -3.78 0.46 3.16
N ARG A 95 -2.52 0.22 3.56
CA ARG A 95 -1.66 -0.82 2.98
C ARG A 95 -2.25 -2.23 3.07
N HIS A 96 -2.97 -2.58 4.13
CA HIS A 96 -3.59 -3.90 4.31
C HIS A 96 -4.73 -4.12 3.32
N PHE A 97 -5.57 -3.11 3.09
CA PHE A 97 -6.65 -3.15 2.10
C PHE A 97 -6.08 -3.36 0.70
N THR A 98 -5.03 -2.61 0.37
CA THR A 98 -4.31 -2.74 -0.89
C THR A 98 -3.70 -4.13 -1.07
N VAL A 99 -2.98 -4.63 -0.06
CA VAL A 99 -2.30 -5.93 -0.15
C VAL A 99 -3.28 -7.10 -0.28
N LEU A 100 -4.41 -7.07 0.45
CA LEU A 100 -5.44 -8.11 0.29
C LEU A 100 -6.09 -8.06 -1.09
N LEU A 101 -6.37 -6.88 -1.65
CA LEU A 101 -6.91 -6.78 -3.00
C LEU A 101 -5.90 -7.32 -4.04
N VAL A 102 -4.63 -6.93 -3.94
CA VAL A 102 -3.57 -7.44 -4.82
C VAL A 102 -3.44 -8.96 -4.69
N ALA A 103 -3.53 -9.50 -3.48
CA ALA A 103 -3.49 -10.95 -3.24
C ALA A 103 -4.67 -11.68 -3.91
N MET A 104 -5.89 -11.15 -3.82
CA MET A 104 -7.08 -11.71 -4.48
C MET A 104 -6.95 -11.69 -6.01
N LEU A 105 -6.53 -10.56 -6.59
CA LEU A 105 -6.34 -10.41 -8.03
C LEU A 105 -5.27 -11.38 -8.56
N ARG A 106 -4.13 -11.50 -7.86
CA ARG A 106 -3.05 -12.42 -8.21
C ARG A 106 -3.46 -13.88 -8.09
N ALA A 107 -4.23 -14.24 -7.05
CA ALA A 107 -4.77 -15.59 -6.89
C ALA A 107 -5.63 -16.01 -8.10
N GLN A 108 -6.36 -15.07 -8.69
CA GLN A 108 -7.17 -15.29 -9.89
C GLN A 108 -6.43 -15.02 -11.22
N GLY A 109 -5.11 -14.80 -11.18
CA GLY A 109 -4.29 -14.62 -12.37
C GLY A 109 -4.40 -13.24 -13.04
N VAL A 110 -4.90 -12.23 -12.33
CA VAL A 110 -4.93 -10.83 -12.79
C VAL A 110 -3.63 -10.13 -12.36
N PRO A 111 -2.86 -9.53 -13.29
CA PRO A 111 -1.69 -8.74 -12.91
C PRO A 111 -2.09 -7.55 -12.02
N ALA A 112 -1.51 -7.47 -10.84
CA ALA A 112 -1.78 -6.42 -9.87
C ALA A 112 -0.50 -6.06 -9.08
N ARG A 113 -0.38 -4.81 -8.67
CA ARG A 113 0.71 -4.31 -7.82
C ARG A 113 0.18 -3.27 -6.85
N ALA A 114 0.80 -3.15 -5.69
CA ALA A 114 0.50 -2.06 -4.77
C ALA A 114 1.26 -0.79 -5.20
N ARG A 115 0.64 0.37 -4.96
CA ARG A 115 1.27 1.68 -5.14
C ARG A 115 1.22 2.46 -3.83
N CYS A 116 2.34 3.09 -3.50
CA CYS A 116 2.49 3.97 -2.35
C CYS A 116 2.61 5.42 -2.86
N GLY A 117 1.90 6.33 -2.20
CA GLY A 117 1.77 7.70 -2.67
C GLY A 117 0.78 8.46 -1.82
N PHE A 118 0.00 9.34 -2.45
CA PHE A 118 -0.81 10.30 -1.73
C PHE A 118 -2.20 10.50 -2.33
N GLY A 119 -3.23 10.39 -1.49
CA GLY A 119 -4.61 10.68 -1.85
C GLY A 119 -4.93 12.16 -1.69
N ALA A 120 -5.34 12.82 -2.79
CA ALA A 120 -5.74 14.23 -2.81
C ALA A 120 -7.24 14.45 -2.48
N TYR A 121 -7.91 13.43 -1.96
CA TYR A 121 -9.36 13.37 -1.78
C TYR A 121 -9.80 13.22 -0.32
N PHE A 122 -8.87 13.03 0.62
CA PHE A 122 -9.21 12.91 2.05
C PHE A 122 -9.41 14.27 2.72
N LYS A 123 -8.64 15.28 2.29
CA LYS A 123 -8.69 16.64 2.83
C LYS A 123 -8.34 17.65 1.73
N PRO A 124 -9.18 18.66 1.47
CA PRO A 124 -8.88 19.68 0.47
C PRO A 124 -7.52 20.35 0.68
N GLY A 125 -6.74 20.49 -0.38
CA GLY A 125 -5.41 21.13 -0.35
C GLY A 125 -4.29 20.29 0.30
N HIS A 126 -4.56 19.03 0.64
CA HIS A 126 -3.59 18.11 1.22
C HIS A 126 -3.50 16.81 0.43
N PHE A 127 -2.32 16.21 0.47
CA PHE A 127 -1.99 14.93 -0.14
C PHE A 127 -1.68 13.95 1.00
N GLU A 128 -2.67 13.15 1.38
CA GLU A 128 -2.57 12.24 2.54
C GLU A 128 -1.81 10.96 2.17
N ASP A 129 -0.86 10.52 3.01
CA ASP A 129 -0.16 9.22 2.86
C ASP A 129 -1.17 8.10 2.64
N HIS A 130 -1.04 7.39 1.53
CA HIS A 130 -2.03 6.38 1.18
C HIS A 130 -1.47 5.29 0.26
N TRP A 131 -2.17 4.17 0.25
CA TRP A 131 -1.85 3.00 -0.56
C TRP A 131 -3.05 2.59 -1.39
N VAL A 132 -2.82 2.27 -2.65
CA VAL A 132 -3.86 1.77 -3.58
C VAL A 132 -3.36 0.57 -4.36
N CYS A 133 -4.29 -0.24 -4.86
CA CYS A 133 -4.00 -1.29 -5.83
C CYS A 133 -3.92 -0.69 -7.23
N GLU A 134 -2.98 -1.14 -8.05
CA GLU A 134 -2.92 -0.87 -9.48
C GLU A 134 -3.00 -2.21 -10.21
N TYR A 135 -4.08 -2.45 -10.97
CA TYR A 135 -4.29 -3.72 -11.68
C TYR A 135 -4.36 -3.52 -13.20
N TRP A 136 -4.01 -4.56 -13.95
CA TRP A 136 -4.07 -4.54 -15.40
C TRP A 136 -5.48 -4.85 -15.88
N ASN A 137 -6.16 -3.84 -16.40
CA ASN A 137 -7.41 -4.02 -17.12
C ASN A 137 -7.11 -4.47 -18.55
N ALA A 138 -7.30 -5.77 -18.82
CA ALA A 138 -7.03 -6.36 -20.12
C ALA A 138 -7.99 -5.89 -21.23
N MET A 139 -9.21 -5.46 -20.88
CA MET A 139 -10.19 -4.93 -21.85
C MET A 139 -9.74 -3.57 -22.38
N ASP A 140 -9.24 -2.71 -21.49
CA ASP A 140 -8.79 -1.36 -21.85
C ASP A 140 -7.30 -1.30 -22.22
N GLY A 141 -6.54 -2.39 -21.99
CA GLY A 141 -5.10 -2.43 -22.23
C GLY A 141 -4.31 -1.43 -21.37
N ARG A 142 -4.74 -1.19 -20.11
CA ARG A 142 -4.10 -0.20 -19.22
C ARG A 142 -4.09 -0.63 -17.75
N TRP A 143 -3.24 0.02 -16.99
CA TRP A 143 -3.28 -0.01 -15.53
C TRP A 143 -4.35 0.91 -14.97
N VAL A 144 -5.14 0.40 -14.03
CA VAL A 144 -6.22 1.09 -13.33
C VAL A 144 -5.88 1.14 -11.85
N LEU A 145 -6.02 2.33 -11.22
CA LEU A 145 -5.86 2.51 -9.78
C LEU A 145 -7.18 2.23 -9.04
N VAL A 146 -7.10 1.54 -7.92
CA VAL A 146 -8.24 1.08 -7.13
C VAL A 146 -7.97 1.32 -5.65
N ASP A 147 -8.82 2.12 -5.02
CA ASP A 147 -8.80 2.31 -3.58
C ASP A 147 -9.86 1.42 -2.93
N ALA A 148 -9.41 0.27 -2.41
CA ALA A 148 -10.27 -0.70 -1.77
C ALA A 148 -10.65 -0.35 -0.32
N GLN A 149 -10.11 0.73 0.25
CA GLN A 149 -10.35 1.08 1.66
C GLN A 149 -11.70 1.76 1.87
N ILE A 150 -12.08 2.66 0.96
CA ILE A 150 -13.22 3.56 1.17
C ILE A 150 -14.53 2.81 0.89
N ASP A 151 -15.12 2.29 1.96
CA ASP A 151 -16.48 1.74 1.96
C ASP A 151 -17.55 2.83 2.06
N ASP A 152 -18.82 2.45 2.19
CA ASP A 152 -19.94 3.39 2.23
C ASP A 152 -19.88 4.36 3.42
N VAL A 153 -19.36 3.93 4.58
CA VAL A 153 -19.21 4.77 5.77
C VAL A 153 -18.15 5.84 5.53
N GLN A 154 -16.99 5.44 4.99
CA GLN A 154 -15.94 6.38 4.65
C GLN A 154 -16.36 7.30 3.50
N ARG A 155 -17.04 6.77 2.47
CA ARG A 155 -17.54 7.53 1.32
C ARG A 155 -18.49 8.64 1.75
N ALA A 156 -19.36 8.41 2.71
CA ALA A 156 -20.26 9.44 3.23
C ALA A 156 -19.52 10.65 3.83
N LYS A 157 -18.31 10.45 4.35
CA LYS A 157 -17.46 11.49 4.94
C LYS A 157 -16.44 12.08 3.95
N VAL A 158 -15.80 11.25 3.15
CA VAL A 158 -14.77 11.66 2.17
C VAL A 158 -15.40 12.30 0.93
N GLN A 159 -16.57 11.80 0.51
CA GLN A 159 -17.35 12.28 -0.64
C GLN A 159 -16.53 12.43 -1.93
N PRO A 160 -15.80 11.37 -2.38
CA PRO A 160 -15.08 11.43 -3.64
C PRO A 160 -16.07 11.63 -4.80
N ASP A 161 -15.71 12.52 -5.73
CA ASP A 161 -16.46 12.86 -6.94
C ASP A 161 -16.10 11.97 -8.15
N PHE A 162 -15.38 10.88 -7.91
CA PHE A 162 -14.87 9.93 -8.91
C PHE A 162 -15.09 8.48 -8.46
N ASP A 163 -14.85 7.55 -9.40
CA ASP A 163 -14.93 6.12 -9.10
C ASP A 163 -13.68 5.62 -8.38
N LEU A 164 -13.86 4.99 -7.21
CA LEU A 164 -12.77 4.40 -6.44
C LEU A 164 -12.27 3.08 -7.05
N LEU A 165 -12.97 2.55 -8.05
CA LEU A 165 -12.56 1.40 -8.85
C LEU A 165 -11.78 1.79 -10.12
N ASP A 166 -11.67 3.10 -10.42
CA ASP A 166 -10.84 3.67 -11.47
C ASP A 166 -10.37 5.07 -11.06
N VAL A 167 -9.51 5.10 -10.04
CA VAL A 167 -9.05 6.35 -9.41
C VAL A 167 -8.20 7.15 -10.41
N PRO A 168 -8.56 8.41 -10.69
CA PRO A 168 -7.77 9.27 -11.55
C PRO A 168 -6.35 9.50 -10.99
N ARG A 169 -5.33 9.52 -11.86
CA ARG A 169 -3.92 9.71 -11.46
C ARG A 169 -3.60 11.11 -10.91
N ASP A 170 -4.50 12.07 -11.10
CA ASP A 170 -4.43 13.38 -10.46
C ASP A 170 -5.10 13.40 -9.07
N ARG A 171 -5.96 12.41 -8.76
CA ARG A 171 -6.58 12.21 -7.45
C ARG A 171 -5.73 11.34 -6.52
N PHE A 172 -5.04 10.32 -7.06
CA PHE A 172 -3.99 9.61 -6.33
C PHE A 172 -2.63 9.87 -6.98
N VAL A 173 -1.78 10.63 -6.29
CA VAL A 173 -0.45 11.00 -6.75
C VAL A 173 0.56 9.98 -6.23
N ILE A 174 1.08 9.12 -7.10
CA ILE A 174 2.14 8.17 -6.75
C ILE A 174 3.37 8.92 -6.20
N ALA A 175 4.12 8.28 -5.31
CA ALA A 175 5.24 8.94 -4.63
C ALA A 175 6.31 9.52 -5.59
N GLY A 176 6.55 8.84 -6.73
CA GLY A 176 7.44 9.34 -7.77
C GLY A 176 6.98 10.66 -8.39
N ASP A 177 5.68 10.82 -8.66
CA ASP A 177 5.12 12.08 -9.17
C ASP A 177 5.15 13.19 -8.11
N ALA A 178 4.83 12.85 -6.85
CA ALA A 178 4.90 13.79 -5.73
C ALA A 178 6.33 14.35 -5.56
N TRP A 179 7.33 13.46 -5.60
CA TRP A 179 8.75 13.84 -5.56
C TRP A 179 9.10 14.79 -6.71
N ALA A 180 8.78 14.42 -7.95
CA ALA A 180 9.10 15.23 -9.14
C ALA A 180 8.48 16.64 -9.05
N ARG A 181 7.21 16.74 -8.64
CA ARG A 181 6.52 18.04 -8.47
C ARG A 181 7.17 18.90 -7.38
N CYS A 182 7.51 18.29 -6.25
CA CYS A 182 8.20 18.98 -5.16
C CYS A 182 9.57 19.51 -5.60
N ARG A 183 10.33 18.69 -6.35
CA ARG A 183 11.67 19.05 -6.84
C ARG A 183 11.64 20.13 -7.92
N ALA A 184 10.59 20.17 -8.74
CA ALA A 184 10.37 21.22 -9.73
C ALA A 184 9.84 22.54 -9.13
N GLY A 185 9.38 22.53 -7.87
CA GLY A 185 8.72 23.68 -7.25
C GLY A 185 7.24 23.83 -7.61
N ASP A 186 6.66 22.83 -8.29
CA ASP A 186 5.25 22.81 -8.72
C ASP A 186 4.29 22.43 -7.58
N ALA A 187 4.82 21.90 -6.46
CA ALA A 187 4.04 21.57 -5.27
C ALA A 187 4.84 21.83 -4.00
N ASP A 188 4.17 22.32 -2.96
CA ASP A 188 4.77 22.51 -1.64
C ASP A 188 4.90 21.15 -0.91
N PRO A 189 6.13 20.69 -0.58
CA PRO A 189 6.33 19.43 0.15
C PRO A 189 5.57 19.36 1.47
N SER A 190 5.28 20.50 2.11
CA SER A 190 4.55 20.56 3.39
C SER A 190 3.10 20.07 3.28
N THR A 191 2.55 20.01 2.06
CA THR A 191 1.18 19.53 1.79
C THR A 191 1.09 18.00 1.68
N PHE A 192 2.22 17.30 1.58
CA PHE A 192 2.30 15.84 1.49
C PHE A 192 2.67 15.21 2.83
N GLY A 193 1.81 14.34 3.36
CA GLY A 193 2.04 13.73 4.66
C GLY A 193 0.85 13.03 5.30
N ILE A 194 0.98 12.70 6.58
CA ILE A 194 -0.08 12.18 7.43
C ILE A 194 0.18 12.63 8.87
N PHE A 195 -0.88 13.03 9.56
CA PHE A 195 -0.79 13.66 10.89
C PHE A 195 0.15 14.88 10.90
N ASP A 196 1.23 14.84 11.68
CA ASP A 196 2.28 15.85 11.78
C ASP A 196 3.51 15.54 10.90
N MET A 197 3.58 14.34 10.32
CA MET A 197 4.67 13.90 9.45
C MET A 197 4.43 14.37 8.02
N ARG A 198 5.22 15.33 7.55
CA ARG A 198 5.09 15.94 6.22
C ARG A 198 6.43 16.47 5.71
N GLY A 199 6.50 16.76 4.43
CA GLY A 199 7.67 17.36 3.80
C GLY A 199 8.43 16.41 2.89
N LEU A 200 9.51 16.93 2.29
CA LEU A 200 10.26 16.24 1.25
C LEU A 200 10.88 14.91 1.73
N TRP A 201 11.32 14.85 2.99
CA TRP A 201 11.83 13.61 3.60
C TRP A 201 10.75 12.51 3.63
N PHE A 202 9.48 12.90 3.87
CA PHE A 202 8.36 11.97 3.94
C PHE A 202 7.97 11.46 2.56
N VAL A 203 8.01 12.35 1.55
CA VAL A 203 7.84 12.00 0.13
C VAL A 203 8.92 11.02 -0.33
N ALA A 204 10.19 11.24 0.04
CA ALA A 204 11.26 10.30 -0.24
C ALA A 204 11.05 8.92 0.42
N GLY A 205 10.59 8.88 1.67
CA GLY A 205 10.25 7.63 2.36
C GLY A 205 9.15 6.85 1.62
N ASN A 206 8.11 7.55 1.17
CA ASN A 206 7.04 6.99 0.33
C ASN A 206 7.56 6.49 -1.02
N LEU A 207 8.48 7.22 -1.64
CA LEU A 207 9.11 6.82 -2.90
C LEU A 207 9.89 5.52 -2.76
N LEU A 208 10.61 5.34 -1.64
CA LEU A 208 11.31 4.09 -1.38
C LEU A 208 10.34 2.93 -1.11
N ARG A 209 9.21 3.19 -0.45
CA ARG A 209 8.13 2.20 -0.25
C ARG A 209 7.44 1.83 -1.56
N ASP A 210 7.18 2.78 -2.46
CA ASP A 210 6.62 2.50 -3.79
C ASP A 210 7.58 1.66 -4.63
N LEU A 211 8.89 1.97 -4.59
CA LEU A 211 9.92 1.13 -5.22
C LEU A 211 9.89 -0.30 -4.66
N ALA A 212 9.86 -0.48 -3.34
CA ALA A 212 9.80 -1.80 -2.72
C ALA A 212 8.49 -2.55 -3.08
N ALA A 213 7.35 -1.86 -3.10
CA ALA A 213 6.06 -2.41 -3.50
C ALA A 213 6.05 -2.89 -4.96
N LEU A 214 6.64 -2.11 -5.88
CA LEU A 214 6.85 -2.49 -7.28
C LEU A 214 7.76 -3.72 -7.43
N ASN A 215 8.51 -4.06 -6.38
CA ASN A 215 9.37 -5.23 -6.27
C ASN A 215 8.76 -6.37 -5.42
N ASN A 216 7.45 -6.33 -5.14
CA ASN A 216 6.69 -7.29 -4.32
C ASN A 216 7.07 -7.32 -2.83
N MET A 217 7.57 -6.20 -2.33
CA MET A 217 7.88 -5.97 -0.91
C MET A 217 7.04 -4.80 -0.39
N GLU A 218 5.73 -5.00 -0.34
CA GLU A 218 4.75 -4.05 0.17
C GLU A 218 4.89 -3.89 1.70
N MET A 219 5.84 -3.08 2.18
CA MET A 219 6.15 -2.92 3.62
C MET A 219 5.11 -2.10 4.38
N LEU A 220 5.19 -2.04 5.72
CA LEU A 220 4.30 -1.17 6.52
C LEU A 220 4.66 0.31 6.30
N PRO A 221 3.71 1.24 6.42
CA PRO A 221 3.97 2.68 6.28
C PRO A 221 5.01 3.24 7.27
N TRP A 222 5.25 2.55 8.38
CA TRP A 222 6.22 2.94 9.43
C TRP A 222 7.46 2.04 9.47
N ASP A 223 7.64 1.13 8.51
CA ASP A 223 8.91 0.42 8.36
C ASP A 223 9.97 1.35 7.78
N VAL A 224 11.16 1.32 8.38
CA VAL A 224 12.31 2.16 8.02
C VAL A 224 13.53 1.28 7.73
N TRP A 225 14.21 1.54 6.61
CA TRP A 225 15.43 0.85 6.21
C TRP A 225 16.31 1.73 5.30
N GLY A 226 17.59 1.34 5.17
CA GLY A 226 18.48 1.82 4.12
C GLY A 226 18.51 3.34 3.94
N ALA A 227 18.26 3.79 2.70
CA ALA A 227 18.35 5.19 2.28
C ALA A 227 17.22 6.12 2.79
N MET A 228 16.29 5.64 3.62
CA MET A 228 15.21 6.48 4.14
C MET A 228 15.74 7.66 4.97
N ILE A 229 15.20 8.84 4.68
CA ILE A 229 15.62 10.11 5.29
C ILE A 229 14.85 10.35 6.58
N ARG A 230 15.55 10.82 7.62
CA ARG A 230 14.93 11.24 8.87
C ARG A 230 14.37 12.68 8.76
N PRO A 231 13.35 13.05 9.56
CA PRO A 231 12.73 14.38 9.48
C PRO A 231 13.69 15.56 9.48
N ASP A 232 14.73 15.50 10.31
CA ASP A 232 15.70 16.59 10.51
C ASP A 232 17.02 16.36 9.76
N GLU A 233 17.09 15.35 8.89
CA GLU A 233 18.30 15.03 8.14
C GLU A 233 18.37 15.86 6.85
N ALA A 234 19.47 16.59 6.69
CA ALA A 234 19.73 17.33 5.46
C ALA A 234 19.90 16.36 4.27
N LEU A 235 19.18 16.61 3.18
CA LEU A 235 19.39 15.89 1.93
C LEU A 235 20.60 16.48 1.19
N GLY A 236 21.72 15.76 1.19
CA GLY A 236 22.86 16.08 0.32
C GLY A 236 22.57 15.79 -1.16
N ASP A 237 23.38 16.38 -2.04
CA ASP A 237 23.21 16.31 -3.50
C ASP A 237 23.16 14.88 -4.05
N ASP A 238 24.01 13.98 -3.54
CA ASP A 238 24.03 12.57 -3.97
C ASP A 238 22.71 11.85 -3.65
N ARG A 239 22.12 12.16 -2.49
CA ARG A 239 20.86 11.55 -2.07
C ARG A 239 19.69 12.13 -2.86
N LEU A 240 19.72 13.44 -3.15
CA LEU A 240 18.76 14.07 -4.06
C LEU A 240 18.81 13.42 -5.44
N ALA A 241 20.00 13.25 -6.02
CA ALA A 241 20.19 12.62 -7.33
C ALA A 241 19.70 11.17 -7.34
N LEU A 242 19.92 10.41 -6.25
CA LEU A 242 19.36 9.08 -6.09
C LEU A 242 17.82 9.10 -6.16
N PHE A 243 17.16 9.94 -5.34
CA PHE A 243 15.70 10.02 -5.34
C PHE A 243 15.12 10.59 -6.64
N ASP A 244 15.80 11.52 -7.32
CA ASP A 244 15.43 12.00 -8.65
C ASP A 244 15.44 10.85 -9.69
N ARG A 245 16.43 9.95 -9.61
CA ARG A 245 16.47 8.73 -10.42
C ARG A 245 15.34 7.75 -10.04
N LEU A 246 15.10 7.52 -8.75
CA LEU A 246 14.01 6.65 -8.28
C LEU A 246 12.64 7.16 -8.73
N SER A 247 12.42 8.47 -8.66
CA SER A 247 11.19 9.11 -9.14
C SER A 247 10.99 8.84 -10.63
N THR A 248 12.04 8.99 -11.44
CA THR A 248 11.95 8.71 -12.89
C THR A 248 11.55 7.24 -13.16
N ILE A 249 12.17 6.29 -12.47
CA ILE A 249 11.92 4.86 -12.65
C ILE A 249 10.50 4.46 -12.19
N THR A 250 10.05 4.93 -11.02
CA THR A 250 8.76 4.56 -10.42
C THR A 250 7.55 5.23 -11.08
N ARG A 251 7.75 6.31 -11.85
CA ARG A 251 6.72 6.95 -12.69
C ARG A 251 6.45 6.17 -13.98
N ALA A 252 7.45 5.46 -14.50
CA ALA A 252 7.34 4.65 -15.71
C ALA A 252 7.85 3.20 -15.50
N PRO A 253 7.32 2.48 -14.48
CA PRO A 253 7.89 1.21 -14.02
C PRO A 253 7.81 0.09 -15.07
N ASP A 254 6.88 0.19 -16.02
CA ASP A 254 6.72 -0.79 -17.09
C ASP A 254 7.81 -0.65 -18.15
N ALA A 255 8.09 0.58 -18.57
CA ALA A 255 9.15 0.90 -19.52
C ALA A 255 10.54 0.69 -18.89
N ALA A 256 10.67 1.01 -17.61
CA ALA A 256 11.91 0.87 -16.84
C ALA A 256 11.99 -0.48 -16.10
N PHE A 257 11.19 -1.50 -16.43
CA PHE A 257 11.03 -2.69 -15.58
C PHE A 257 12.35 -3.41 -15.27
N ALA A 258 13.22 -3.58 -16.28
CA ALA A 258 14.53 -4.22 -16.07
C ALA A 258 15.44 -3.38 -15.17
N GLU A 259 15.47 -2.06 -15.37
CA GLU A 259 16.26 -1.15 -14.53
C GLU A 259 15.72 -1.10 -13.10
N LEU A 260 14.39 -1.03 -12.93
CA LEU A 260 13.72 -1.05 -11.64
C LEU A 260 14.13 -2.27 -10.81
N ARG A 261 14.11 -3.45 -11.45
CA ARG A 261 14.53 -4.71 -10.81
C ARG A 261 16.02 -4.71 -10.48
N ALA A 262 16.87 -4.38 -11.45
CA ALA A 262 18.31 -4.37 -11.26
C ALA A 262 18.76 -3.39 -10.17
N LEU A 263 18.16 -2.19 -10.13
CA LEU A 263 18.46 -1.17 -9.13
C LEU A 263 18.03 -1.62 -7.73
N TYR A 264 16.84 -2.21 -7.59
CA TYR A 264 16.35 -2.71 -6.31
C TYR A 264 17.14 -3.92 -5.80
N GLU A 265 17.52 -4.85 -6.67
CA GLU A 265 18.27 -6.05 -6.29
C GLU A 265 19.75 -5.76 -6.01
N GLY A 266 20.34 -4.83 -6.76
CA GLY A 266 21.77 -4.51 -6.73
C GLY A 266 22.17 -3.42 -5.73
N ASN A 267 21.22 -2.78 -5.06
CA ASN A 267 21.51 -1.72 -4.08
C ASN A 267 20.94 -2.07 -2.70
N GLU A 268 21.82 -2.33 -1.74
CA GLU A 268 21.45 -2.73 -0.38
C GLU A 268 20.74 -1.62 0.41
N ASP A 269 20.99 -0.35 0.07
CA ASP A 269 20.29 0.78 0.70
C ASP A 269 18.86 0.94 0.19
N LEU A 270 18.53 0.34 -0.95
CA LEU A 270 17.18 0.37 -1.53
C LEU A 270 16.38 -0.90 -1.20
N ARG A 271 17.05 -2.05 -1.26
CA ARG A 271 16.44 -3.35 -1.02
C ARG A 271 15.95 -3.47 0.41
N VAL A 272 14.73 -3.98 0.59
CA VAL A 272 14.23 -4.32 1.93
C VAL A 272 15.14 -5.40 2.55
N PRO A 273 15.78 -5.13 3.69
CA PRO A 273 16.63 -6.10 4.38
C PRO A 273 15.79 -7.16 5.13
N ALA A 274 16.45 -8.20 5.63
CA ALA A 274 15.79 -9.22 6.47
C ALA A 274 15.24 -8.67 7.79
N THR A 275 15.75 -7.51 8.25
CA THR A 275 15.30 -6.83 9.47
C THR A 275 15.14 -5.35 9.18
N VAL A 276 13.95 -4.81 9.43
CA VAL A 276 13.65 -3.37 9.31
C VAL A 276 13.44 -2.77 10.69
N PHE A 277 13.52 -1.45 10.81
CA PHE A 277 13.14 -0.76 12.04
C PHE A 277 11.66 -0.38 11.98
N ASN A 278 10.84 -0.93 12.87
CA ASN A 278 9.43 -0.54 13.01
C ASN A 278 9.37 0.72 13.87
N LYS A 279 9.01 1.86 13.25
CA LYS A 279 9.02 3.16 13.92
C LYS A 279 7.92 3.31 14.99
N VAL A 280 6.77 2.68 14.81
CA VAL A 280 5.65 2.73 15.76
C VAL A 280 5.97 1.93 17.03
N LEU A 281 6.56 0.74 16.88
CA LEU A 281 6.97 -0.11 18.01
C LEU A 281 8.36 0.25 18.56
N ASN A 282 9.08 1.14 17.89
CA ASN A 282 10.43 1.59 18.24
C ASN A 282 11.42 0.43 18.45
N ARG A 283 11.40 -0.57 17.56
CA ARG A 283 12.29 -1.75 17.64
C ARG A 283 12.61 -2.34 16.26
N PRO A 284 13.72 -3.07 16.11
CA PRO A 284 13.95 -3.91 14.93
C PRO A 284 12.92 -5.04 14.84
N GLU A 285 12.46 -5.35 13.63
CA GLU A 285 11.57 -6.47 13.35
C GLU A 285 12.03 -7.24 12.10
N ALA A 286 11.95 -8.56 12.18
CA ALA A 286 12.22 -9.41 11.04
C ALA A 286 11.13 -9.23 9.98
N VAL A 287 11.56 -9.20 8.72
CA VAL A 287 10.66 -9.26 7.57
C VAL A 287 10.36 -10.72 7.30
N GLU A 288 9.14 -11.14 7.61
CA GLU A 288 8.69 -12.51 7.36
C GLU A 288 8.63 -12.78 5.85
N VAL A 289 9.56 -13.61 5.35
CA VAL A 289 9.58 -14.05 3.96
C VAL A 289 8.97 -15.44 3.86
N ILE A 290 7.76 -15.51 3.31
CA ILE A 290 7.11 -16.77 2.97
C ILE A 290 7.76 -17.30 1.70
N ARG A 291 8.27 -18.54 1.78
CA ARG A 291 8.79 -19.29 0.64
C ARG A 291 7.67 -19.94 -0.13
#